data_AF-A0A359AVL5-F1
#
_entry.id   AF-A0A359AVL5-F1
#
_cell.length_a   1.000
_cell.length_b   1.000
_cell.length_c   1.000
_cell.angle_alpha   90.00
_cell.angle_beta   90.00
_cell.angle_gamma   90.00
#
_symmetry.space_group_name_H-M   'P 1'
#
loop_
_entity.id
_entity.type
_entity.pdbx_description
1 polymer ?
#
loop_
_entity_poly.entity_id
_entity_poly.type
_entity_poly.pdbx_seq_one_letter_code
_entity_poly.pdbx_strand_id
1 'polypeptide(L)' 'RKYMNKFDSIQAMLGLTDKEKAQILSINMANHPGRKYKEVWIGLGGVQSAVYATEVSLEEYYAFTTEETEKL' A
#
# COMPACT_ATOMS: atom_id res chain seq x y z
N ARG A 1 -9.24 -13.21 1.56
CA ARG A 1 -9.48 -11.75 1.66
C ARG A 1 -9.95 -11.40 3.07
N LYS A 2 -9.00 -11.12 3.97
CA LYS A 2 -9.29 -10.68 5.35
C LYS A 2 -9.87 -9.25 5.24
N TYR A 3 -10.90 -8.90 6.00
CA TYR A 3 -11.52 -7.55 6.09
C TYR A 3 -12.52 -7.08 5.02
N MET A 4 -12.83 -7.84 3.96
CA MET A 4 -13.88 -7.42 3.00
C MET A 4 -15.21 -7.06 3.68
N ASN A 5 -15.65 -7.88 4.63
CA ASN A 5 -16.94 -7.70 5.31
C ASN A 5 -16.92 -6.55 6.34
N LYS A 6 -15.76 -5.95 6.61
CA LYS A 6 -15.61 -4.78 7.51
C LYS A 6 -15.29 -3.50 6.75
N PHE A 7 -15.19 -3.58 5.42
CA PHE A 7 -14.77 -2.44 4.63
C PHE A 7 -15.89 -1.43 4.39
N ASP A 8 -17.15 -1.87 4.39
CA ASP A 8 -18.29 -0.99 4.17
C ASP A 8 -18.43 0.06 5.29
N SER A 9 -18.15 -0.31 6.54
CA SER A 9 -18.12 0.65 7.66
C SER A 9 -16.97 1.66 7.53
N ILE A 10 -15.82 1.24 6.99
CA ILE A 10 -14.66 2.12 6.76
C ILE A 10 -14.96 3.07 5.60
N GLN A 11 -15.54 2.56 4.51
CA GLN A 11 -15.97 3.33 3.36
C GLN A 11 -16.95 4.42 3.78
N ALA A 12 -17.96 4.08 4.58
CA ALA A 12 -18.94 5.05 5.08
C ALA A 12 -18.31 6.10 6.02
N MET A 13 -17.45 5.68 6.94
CA MET A 13 -16.79 6.58 7.90
C MET A 13 -15.88 7.59 7.22
N LEU A 14 -15.14 7.17 6.19
CA LEU A 14 -14.16 8.00 5.49
C LEU A 14 -14.73 8.67 4.23
N GLY A 15 -16.01 8.44 3.91
CA GLY A 15 -16.66 9.01 2.73
C GLY A 15 -16.05 8.53 1.40
N LEU A 16 -15.52 7.31 1.36
CA LEU A 16 -14.81 6.79 0.20
C LEU A 16 -15.78 6.39 -0.92
N THR A 17 -15.39 6.72 -2.15
CA THR A 17 -16.06 6.27 -3.36
C THR A 17 -15.78 4.79 -3.65
N ASP A 18 -16.60 4.17 -4.50
CA ASP A 18 -16.36 2.78 -4.92
C ASP A 18 -15.04 2.62 -5.67
N LYS A 19 -14.60 3.67 -6.40
CA LYS A 19 -13.28 3.71 -7.05
C LYS A 19 -12.15 3.61 -6.02
N GLU A 20 -12.23 4.38 -4.94
CA GLU A 20 -11.21 4.38 -3.89
C GLU A 20 -11.20 3.07 -3.10
N LYS A 21 -12.38 2.51 -2.81
CA LYS A 21 -12.49 1.15 -2.25
C LYS A 21 -11.83 0.11 -3.15
N ALA A 22 -12.06 0.16 -4.45
CA ALA A 22 -11.44 -0.76 -5.40
C ALA A 22 -9.90 -0.62 -5.39
N GLN A 23 -9.39 0.61 -5.35
CA GLN A 23 -7.95 0.87 -5.22
C GLN A 23 -7.39 0.27 -3.93
N ILE A 24 -8.02 0.51 -2.78
CA ILE A 24 -7.55 -0.02 -1.48
C ILE A 24 -7.57 -1.55 -1.47
N LEU A 25 -8.58 -2.17 -2.06
CA LEU A 25 -8.66 -3.63 -2.14
C LEU A 25 -7.67 -4.24 -3.14
N SER A 26 -7.09 -3.44 -4.05
CA SER A 26 -6.09 -3.87 -5.02
C SER A 26 -4.65 -3.85 -4.49
N ILE A 27 -4.42 -3.25 -3.32
CA ILE A 27 -3.10 -3.17 -2.68
C ILE A 27 -2.48 -4.57 -2.56
N ASN A 28 -1.25 -4.70 -3.05
CA ASN A 28 -0.44 -5.90 -3.12
C ASN A 28 -1.04 -7.06 -3.95
N MET A 29 -1.98 -6.79 -4.87
CA MET A 29 -2.53 -7.82 -5.76
C MET A 29 -1.70 -8.04 -7.03
N ALA A 30 -0.85 -7.08 -7.42
CA ALA A 30 -0.09 -7.12 -8.68
C ALA A 30 1.32 -6.49 -8.53
N ASN A 31 2.03 -6.85 -7.46
CA ASN A 31 3.38 -6.32 -7.25
C ASN A 31 4.36 -6.79 -8.36
N HIS A 32 5.32 -5.93 -8.69
CA HIS A 32 6.38 -6.26 -9.63
C HIS A 32 7.32 -7.32 -9.02
N PRO A 33 7.57 -8.47 -9.69
CA PRO A 33 8.27 -9.61 -9.09
C PRO A 33 9.74 -9.32 -8.77
N GLY A 34 10.37 -8.37 -9.47
CA GLY A 34 11.78 -8.01 -9.29
C GLY A 34 12.05 -6.83 -8.36
N ARG A 35 11.05 -6.28 -7.66
CA ARG A 35 11.23 -5.10 -6.81
C ARG A 35 10.72 -5.39 -5.39
N LYS A 36 11.44 -4.87 -4.39
CA LYS A 36 11.02 -4.92 -2.97
C LYS A 36 10.43 -3.57 -2.58
N TYR A 37 9.12 -3.53 -2.37
CA TYR A 37 8.41 -2.34 -1.92
C TYR A 37 7.14 -2.73 -1.17
N LYS A 38 6.56 -1.77 -0.46
CA LYS A 38 5.20 -1.88 0.07
C LYS A 38 4.27 -1.01 -0.76
N GLU A 39 3.01 -1.39 -0.87
CA GLU A 39 2.00 -0.53 -1.47
C GLU A 39 1.16 0.16 -0.39
N VAL A 40 0.88 1.44 -0.60
CA VAL A 40 0.00 2.25 0.24
C VAL A 40 -1.01 2.98 -0.65
N TRP A 41 -2.25 3.07 -0.21
CA TRP A 41 -3.24 3.95 -0.86
C TRP A 41 -3.22 5.32 -0.21
N ILE A 42 -3.24 6.38 -1.01
CA ILE A 42 -3.29 7.76 -0.56
C ILE A 42 -4.41 8.48 -1.32
N GLY A 43 -5.35 9.05 -0.57
CA GLY A 43 -6.41 9.93 -1.06
C GLY A 43 -6.21 11.36 -0.58
N LEU A 44 -6.20 12.32 -1.51
CA LEU A 44 -6.08 13.75 -1.25
C LEU A 44 -7.43 14.44 -1.49
N GLY A 45 -8.36 14.30 -0.55
CA GLY A 45 -9.62 15.05 -0.52
C GLY A 45 -10.44 14.99 -1.82
N GLY A 46 -10.46 13.85 -2.50
CA GLY A 46 -11.18 13.65 -3.76
C GLY A 46 -10.51 14.23 -5.02
N VAL A 47 -9.41 14.98 -4.88
CA VAL A 47 -8.65 15.52 -6.02
C VAL A 47 -7.78 14.44 -6.66
N GLN A 48 -7.14 13.62 -5.82
CA GLN A 48 -6.26 12.55 -6.26
C GLN A 48 -6.44 11.34 -5.36
N SER A 49 -6.51 10.15 -5.97
CA SER A 49 -6.52 8.88 -5.27
C SER A 49 -5.79 7.83 -6.09
N ALA A 50 -4.78 7.20 -5.48
CA ALA A 50 -3.98 6.17 -6.14
C ALA A 50 -3.28 5.25 -5.12
N VAL A 51 -2.83 4.10 -5.62
CA VAL A 51 -1.94 3.19 -4.89
C VAL A 51 -0.51 3.52 -5.30
N TYR A 52 0.36 3.72 -4.32
CA TYR A 52 1.77 4.08 -4.50
C TYR A 52 2.66 2.97 -3.97
N ALA A 53 3.75 2.71 -4.69
CA ALA A 53 4.87 1.94 -4.17
C ALA A 53 5.72 2.82 -3.25
N THR A 54 5.93 2.38 -2.01
CA THR A 54 6.87 3.00 -1.08
C THR A 54 8.15 2.18 -1.09
N GLU A 55 9.23 2.80 -1.56
CA GLU A 55 10.57 2.25 -1.56
C GLU A 55 11.55 3.35 -1.12
N VAL A 56 12.67 2.91 -0.56
CA VAL A 56 13.80 3.75 -0.18
C VAL A 56 14.98 3.37 -1.06
N SER A 57 16.03 4.20 -1.06
CA SER A 57 17.25 3.82 -1.78
C SER A 57 17.85 2.54 -1.20
N LEU A 58 18.65 1.82 -1.99
CA LEU A 58 19.28 0.58 -1.52
C LEU A 58 20.18 0.85 -0.31
N GLU A 59 20.86 1.99 -0.29
CA GLU A 59 21.72 2.42 0.80
C GLU A 59 20.93 2.61 2.10
N GLU A 60 19.79 3.30 2.05
CA GLU A 60 18.92 3.48 3.21
C GLU A 60 18.32 2.14 3.66
N TYR A 61 17.90 1.29 2.72
CA TYR A 61 17.40 -0.05 3.03
C TYR A 61 18.44 -0.90 3.78
N TYR A 62 19.67 -0.97 3.28
CA TYR A 62 20.73 -1.76 3.90
C TYR A 62 21.23 -1.15 5.22
N ALA A 63 21.15 0.18 5.39
CA ALA A 63 21.49 0.83 6.65
C ALA A 63 20.50 0.45 7.78
N PHE A 64 19.22 0.24 7.46
CA PHE A 64 18.17 0.05 8.46
C PHE A 64 17.49 -1.32 8.45
N THR A 65 17.84 -2.23 7.52
CA THR A 65 17.26 -3.58 7.52
C THR A 65 17.56 -4.31 8.83
N THR A 66 16.55 -5.01 9.35
CA THR A 66 16.70 -5.89 10.53
C THR A 66 16.98 -7.34 10.14
N GLU A 67 16.89 -7.66 8.85
CA GLU A 67 17.08 -9.01 8.33
C GLU A 67 18.58 -9.37 8.36
N GLU A 68 18.97 -10.35 9.18
CA GLU A 68 20.36 -10.76 9.34
C GLU A 68 20.98 -11.22 8.02
N THR A 69 20.24 -11.96 7.20
CA THR A 69 20.69 -12.43 5.88
C THR A 69 21.02 -11.31 4.89
N GLU A 70 20.59 -10.08 5.16
CA GLU A 70 20.84 -8.90 4.34
C GLU A 70 22.01 -8.05 4.86
N LYS A 71 22.57 -8.39 6.03
CA LYS A 71 23.75 -7.75 6.64
C LYS A 71 24.99 -8.60 6.34
N LEU A 72 25.76 -8.21 5.33
CA LEU A 72 27.06 -8.81 5.00
C LEU A 72 28.21 -7.97 5.55
#